data_AF-A0AAI9E9V4-F1
#
_entry.id   AF-A0AAI9E9V4-F1
#
_cell.length_a   1.000
_cell.length_b   1.000
_cell.length_c   1.000
_cell.angle_alpha   90.00
_cell.angle_beta   90.00
_cell.angle_gamma   90.00
#
_symmetry.space_group_name_H-M   'P 1'
#
loop_
_entity.id
_entity.type
_entity.pdbx_description
1 polymer ?
#
loop_
_entity_poly.entity_id
_entity_poly.type
_entity_poly.pdbx_seq_one_letter_code
_entity_poly.pdbx_strand_id
1 'polypeptide(L)'
;MAPPSFRSKIASLVTTAGLFLAREVAGAGFNGNNNIALYWGQNSYGQAVGPLAQQSLATYCANTDIDIIPMAFLVQVTSGISGEPVLNFANSADTCTLFPGTGLFDCPEIGEDIIRCQQVYGKTILLSIGGGAYTEGGFASEAAAIAAAELVWNTFGPVNSSVPVVVPSTSSASVGSTAMSTPSSTQTMVSTRTSTMNWTSSVISTTISLIRPTATQPPYNNTAMESQGPTVTPTGFASTANGTFPTPTALPNITTSSPPNATNPTQPFQVLTTFETTLVTLVELTTLINNNLPPTQALDLDLLPRATPNPTNPLPTPSLSPEKRQSPLPPILRPFHAAVIDGFDLDLESPTTNFLPFALHLRALMSASSPATTTTKPFYLTAAPQCPYPDLATTPLLNSTQVSLDALFVQFYNNPCGVQSFAPGTAIQEIFNFDVWDAWAQGRKDGVQVFLGVPAGLTAAGSGYEDVGGLSGIIEYCRGFASFGGVMAWDASQVYANGGWLQGVRAVLNEGAAEGRKLVRRAWRA
;
A
#
# COMPACT_ATOMS: atom_id res chain seq x y z
N MET A 1 -24.55 83.17 -9.72
CA MET A 1 -23.28 83.38 -8.97
C MET A 1 -22.69 82.01 -8.61
N ALA A 2 -21.37 81.91 -8.53
CA ALA A 2 -20.60 80.72 -8.14
C ALA A 2 -19.26 81.17 -7.55
N PRO A 3 -18.39 80.29 -6.97
CA PRO A 3 -18.66 79.00 -6.33
C PRO A 3 -18.65 79.27 -4.79
N PRO A 4 -17.79 78.77 -3.85
CA PRO A 4 -16.85 77.62 -3.76
C PRO A 4 -17.56 76.40 -3.08
N SER A 5 -16.95 75.33 -2.52
CA SER A 5 -15.55 74.96 -2.30
C SER A 5 -15.29 73.44 -2.42
N PHE A 6 -14.13 73.10 -2.98
CA PHE A 6 -13.55 71.76 -3.03
C PHE A 6 -13.29 71.20 -1.62
N ARG A 7 -13.69 69.95 -1.32
CA ARG A 7 -13.18 69.19 -0.18
C ARG A 7 -12.71 67.81 -0.61
N SER A 8 -11.40 67.60 -0.47
CA SER A 8 -10.72 66.34 -0.77
C SER A 8 -11.27 65.19 0.06
N LYS A 9 -11.66 64.09 -0.62
CA LYS A 9 -11.76 62.78 0.00
C LYS A 9 -10.54 61.96 -0.44
N ILE A 10 -9.54 61.90 0.43
CA ILE A 10 -8.44 60.94 0.30
C ILE A 10 -9.05 59.56 0.58
N ALA A 11 -9.38 58.82 -0.48
CA ALA A 11 -9.70 57.40 -0.36
C ALA A 11 -8.38 56.66 -0.11
N SER A 12 -8.18 56.19 1.12
CA SER A 12 -7.01 55.38 1.47
C SER A 12 -7.09 54.05 0.73
N LEU A 13 -6.29 53.91 -0.34
CA LEU A 13 -6.18 52.69 -1.11
C LEU A 13 -5.41 51.64 -0.29
N VAL A 14 -6.11 50.87 0.54
CA VAL A 14 -5.51 49.72 1.23
C VAL A 14 -5.35 48.61 0.19
N THR A 15 -4.18 48.55 -0.44
CA THR A 15 -3.77 47.43 -1.27
C THR A 15 -3.56 46.20 -0.38
N THR A 16 -4.60 45.39 -0.20
CA THR A 16 -4.47 44.02 0.34
C THR A 16 -3.82 43.11 -0.70
N ALA A 17 -2.54 43.38 -0.99
CA ALA A 17 -1.65 42.44 -1.65
C ALA A 17 -1.20 41.41 -0.60
N GLY A 18 -1.93 40.30 -0.51
CA GLY A 18 -1.71 39.33 0.56
C GLY A 18 -2.73 38.20 0.60
N LEU A 19 -3.33 37.84 -0.54
CA LEU A 19 -4.02 36.55 -0.64
C LEU A 19 -2.94 35.47 -0.73
N PHE A 20 -2.38 35.10 0.42
CA PHE A 20 -1.77 33.79 0.56
C PHE A 20 -2.86 32.77 0.25
N LEU A 21 -2.81 32.24 -0.97
CA LEU A 21 -3.35 30.91 -1.21
C LEU A 21 -2.54 29.98 -0.31
N ALA A 22 -3.04 29.75 0.90
CA ALA A 22 -2.83 28.50 1.59
C ALA A 22 -3.37 27.42 0.63
N ARG A 23 -2.48 26.99 -0.27
CA ARG A 23 -2.68 25.83 -1.10
C ARG A 23 -2.69 24.70 -0.09
N GLU A 24 -3.89 24.32 0.36
CA GLU A 24 -4.08 23.04 1.00
C GLU A 24 -3.39 22.04 0.08
N VAL A 25 -2.30 21.47 0.58
CA VAL A 25 -1.70 20.31 -0.06
C VAL A 25 -2.67 19.20 0.25
N ALA A 26 -3.74 19.15 -0.55
CA ALA A 26 -4.55 17.96 -0.74
C ALA A 26 -3.62 16.92 -1.35
N GLY A 27 -2.78 16.34 -0.47
CA GLY A 27 -2.01 15.16 -0.80
C GLY A 27 -2.99 14.08 -1.23
N ALA A 28 -2.58 13.27 -2.20
CA ALA A 28 -3.37 12.15 -2.66
C ALA A 28 -3.88 11.32 -1.47
N GLY A 29 -5.18 11.08 -1.42
CA GLY A 29 -5.80 10.30 -0.36
C GLY A 29 -6.90 9.40 -0.93
N PHE A 30 -7.42 8.53 -0.09
CA PHE A 30 -8.51 7.62 -0.42
C PHE A 30 -9.88 8.33 -0.40
N ASN A 31 -9.98 9.42 -1.17
CA ASN A 31 -11.14 10.32 -1.24
C ASN A 31 -11.55 10.70 -2.67
N GLY A 32 -11.06 9.96 -3.67
CA GLY A 32 -11.35 10.16 -5.10
C GLY A 32 -11.55 8.82 -5.82
N ASN A 33 -12.08 8.88 -7.05
CA ASN A 33 -12.37 7.71 -7.89
C ASN A 33 -11.55 7.68 -9.20
N ASN A 34 -10.42 8.40 -9.18
CA ASN A 34 -9.50 8.55 -10.30
C ASN A 34 -8.04 8.42 -9.85
N ASN A 35 -7.80 7.81 -8.68
CA ASN A 35 -6.45 7.63 -8.15
C ASN A 35 -5.67 6.56 -8.94
N ILE A 36 -4.35 6.71 -9.01
CA ILE A 36 -3.44 5.62 -9.40
C ILE A 36 -2.50 5.28 -8.23
N ALA A 37 -2.63 4.06 -7.73
CA ALA A 37 -1.68 3.44 -6.81
C ALA A 37 -0.66 2.62 -7.62
N LEU A 38 0.64 2.82 -7.38
CA LEU A 38 1.70 2.14 -8.12
C LEU A 38 2.71 1.53 -7.15
N TYR A 39 2.80 0.20 -7.09
CA TYR A 39 3.81 -0.47 -6.27
C TYR A 39 5.22 -0.12 -6.75
N TRP A 40 6.14 0.11 -5.80
CA TRP A 40 7.55 0.35 -6.08
C TRP A 40 8.40 -0.45 -5.11
N GLY A 41 9.49 -1.05 -5.56
CA GLY A 41 10.50 -1.65 -4.70
C GLY A 41 11.01 -3.01 -5.21
N GLN A 42 10.20 -3.83 -5.89
CA GLN A 42 10.63 -5.17 -6.30
C GLN A 42 11.31 -5.26 -7.68
N ASN A 43 11.33 -4.18 -8.47
CA ASN A 43 11.86 -4.16 -9.82
C ASN A 43 11.33 -5.32 -10.69
N SER A 44 10.00 -5.46 -10.80
CA SER A 44 9.34 -6.56 -11.53
C SER A 44 9.82 -6.71 -12.98
N TYR A 45 10.20 -5.62 -13.66
CA TYR A 45 10.78 -5.67 -15.01
C TYR A 45 12.17 -6.32 -15.09
N GLY A 46 12.87 -6.48 -13.95
CA GLY A 46 14.06 -7.32 -13.81
C GLY A 46 15.36 -6.79 -14.43
N GLN A 47 15.40 -5.53 -14.88
CA GLN A 47 16.64 -4.93 -15.38
C GLN A 47 17.54 -4.50 -14.23
N ALA A 48 18.78 -5.00 -14.21
CA ALA A 48 19.73 -4.69 -13.15
C ALA A 48 20.33 -3.27 -13.25
N VAL A 49 20.47 -2.72 -14.47
CA VAL A 49 21.09 -1.42 -14.73
C VAL A 49 20.43 -0.71 -15.92
N GLY A 50 20.67 0.59 -16.04
CA GLY A 50 20.19 1.40 -17.17
C GLY A 50 18.81 2.03 -16.94
N PRO A 51 18.20 2.62 -17.98
CA PRO A 51 16.99 3.46 -17.84
C PRO A 51 15.71 2.66 -17.53
N LEU A 52 15.74 1.32 -17.67
CA LEU A 52 14.62 0.44 -17.40
C LEU A 52 14.80 -0.38 -16.11
N ALA A 53 15.93 -0.24 -15.41
CA ALA A 53 16.04 -0.70 -14.04
C ALA A 53 15.12 0.12 -13.13
N GLN A 54 14.70 -0.42 -11.99
CA GLN A 54 13.96 0.36 -11.00
C GLN A 54 14.79 1.56 -10.54
N GLN A 55 14.25 2.77 -10.75
CA GLN A 55 14.87 4.03 -10.38
C GLN A 55 14.60 4.38 -8.91
N SER A 56 15.13 5.51 -8.43
CA SER A 56 14.82 6.03 -7.10
C SER A 56 13.33 6.32 -6.92
N LEU A 57 12.82 6.24 -5.68
CA LEU A 57 11.42 6.48 -5.37
C LEU A 57 10.96 7.87 -5.83
N ALA A 58 11.78 8.91 -5.63
CA ALA A 58 11.46 10.27 -6.07
C ALA A 58 11.39 10.45 -7.60
N THR A 59 12.00 9.54 -8.38
CA THR A 59 11.82 9.52 -9.84
C THR A 59 10.36 9.26 -10.20
N TYR A 60 9.74 8.29 -9.56
CA TYR A 60 8.33 7.94 -9.77
C TYR A 60 7.42 9.00 -9.16
N CYS A 61 7.73 9.51 -7.97
CA CYS A 61 6.95 10.59 -7.35
C CYS A 61 6.94 11.90 -8.16
N ALA A 62 7.96 12.19 -8.97
CA ALA A 62 7.97 13.37 -9.83
C ALA A 62 6.89 13.32 -10.95
N ASN A 63 6.36 12.13 -11.25
CA ASN A 63 5.31 11.96 -12.23
C ASN A 63 3.94 12.40 -11.67
N THR A 64 3.22 13.23 -12.42
CA THR A 64 1.90 13.75 -12.03
C THR A 64 0.80 12.70 -12.09
N ASP A 65 1.03 11.59 -12.81
CA ASP A 65 0.03 10.57 -13.09
C ASP A 65 0.04 9.43 -12.05
N ILE A 66 0.81 9.55 -10.97
CA ILE A 66 0.82 8.62 -9.82
C ILE A 66 0.34 9.38 -8.58
N ASP A 67 -0.51 8.77 -7.76
CA ASP A 67 -1.05 9.41 -6.55
C ASP A 67 -0.51 8.75 -5.27
N ILE A 68 -0.53 7.42 -5.25
CA ILE A 68 -0.18 6.58 -4.09
C ILE A 68 0.95 5.63 -4.50
N ILE A 69 1.92 5.39 -3.63
CA ILE A 69 3.01 4.43 -3.84
C ILE A 69 3.15 3.55 -2.60
N PRO A 70 2.68 2.29 -2.64
CA PRO A 70 3.09 1.27 -1.68
C PRO A 70 4.52 0.82 -1.96
N MET A 71 5.40 0.96 -0.97
CA MET A 71 6.78 0.50 -1.03
C MET A 71 6.84 -0.99 -0.67
N ALA A 72 7.18 -1.81 -1.65
CA ALA A 72 7.24 -3.26 -1.59
C ALA A 72 8.68 -3.75 -1.38
N PHE A 73 9.09 -4.31 -0.24
CA PHE A 73 8.27 -4.71 0.91
C PHE A 73 9.03 -4.66 2.24
N LEU A 74 8.26 -4.63 3.34
CA LEU A 74 8.65 -5.22 4.61
C LEU A 74 8.32 -6.73 4.60
N VAL A 75 9.35 -7.56 4.46
CA VAL A 75 9.22 -9.02 4.24
C VAL A 75 9.30 -9.84 5.53
N GLN A 76 9.81 -9.25 6.62
CA GLN A 76 9.78 -9.84 7.96
C GLN A 76 9.56 -8.72 8.99
N VAL A 77 8.70 -8.95 9.96
CA VAL A 77 8.35 -7.96 11.00
C VAL A 77 9.16 -8.18 12.28
N THR A 78 9.44 -9.43 12.65
CA THR A 78 10.03 -9.78 13.97
C THR A 78 11.09 -10.90 13.92
N SER A 79 11.24 -11.59 12.80
CA SER A 79 12.17 -12.73 12.63
C SER A 79 13.55 -12.35 12.08
N GLY A 80 13.79 -11.07 11.78
CA GLY A 80 15.10 -10.57 11.40
C GLY A 80 16.12 -10.68 12.55
N ILE A 81 17.40 -10.50 12.21
CA ILE A 81 18.50 -10.62 13.18
C ILE A 81 18.28 -9.59 14.30
N SER A 82 18.36 -10.05 15.55
CA SER A 82 18.09 -9.29 16.77
C SER A 82 16.63 -8.91 17.00
N GLY A 83 15.69 -9.49 16.23
CA GLY A 83 14.24 -9.22 16.32
C GLY A 83 13.80 -7.99 15.52
N GLU A 84 14.70 -7.41 14.73
CA GLU A 84 14.44 -6.23 13.92
C GLU A 84 13.68 -6.58 12.62
N PRO A 85 12.94 -5.62 12.04
CA PRO A 85 12.28 -5.82 10.75
C PRO A 85 13.27 -6.06 9.60
N VAL A 86 12.83 -6.69 8.51
CA VAL A 86 13.63 -6.87 7.28
C VAL A 86 12.89 -6.27 6.09
N LEU A 87 13.58 -5.35 5.42
CA LEU A 87 13.13 -4.69 4.20
C LEU A 87 13.77 -5.35 2.98
N ASN A 88 13.07 -5.36 1.86
CA ASN A 88 13.63 -5.71 0.56
C ASN A 88 13.09 -4.73 -0.49
N PHE A 89 13.97 -3.94 -1.10
CA PHE A 89 13.64 -3.03 -2.21
C PHE A 89 14.51 -3.30 -3.45
N ALA A 90 14.83 -4.59 -3.69
CA ALA A 90 15.66 -5.03 -4.81
C ALA A 90 16.93 -4.15 -4.98
N ASN A 91 17.24 -3.73 -6.21
CA ASN A 91 18.40 -2.89 -6.50
C ASN A 91 18.31 -1.47 -5.89
N SER A 92 17.14 -1.04 -5.39
CA SER A 92 17.01 0.24 -4.69
C SER A 92 17.50 0.15 -3.24
N ALA A 93 17.73 -1.05 -2.71
CA ALA A 93 18.41 -1.27 -1.44
C ALA A 93 19.94 -1.36 -1.57
N ASP A 94 20.51 -1.43 -2.78
CA ASP A 94 21.97 -1.59 -3.01
C ASP A 94 22.80 -0.42 -2.48
N THR A 95 22.19 0.76 -2.29
CA THR A 95 22.84 1.94 -1.69
C THR A 95 22.73 1.97 -0.16
N CYS A 96 21.81 1.20 0.44
CA CYS A 96 21.62 1.17 1.88
C CYS A 96 22.78 0.46 2.58
N THR A 97 22.99 0.80 3.85
CA THR A 97 23.86 0.01 4.74
C THR A 97 23.03 -0.84 5.69
N LEU A 98 23.64 -1.54 6.64
CA LEU A 98 22.94 -2.31 7.67
C LEU A 98 23.22 -1.71 9.04
N PHE A 99 22.19 -1.63 9.89
CA PHE A 99 22.39 -1.28 11.29
C PHE A 99 23.27 -2.35 11.98
N PRO A 100 24.35 -1.97 12.69
CA PRO A 100 25.31 -2.93 13.24
C PRO A 100 24.69 -4.00 14.14
N GLY A 101 24.95 -5.27 13.84
CA GLY A 101 24.42 -6.41 14.62
C GLY A 101 22.96 -6.78 14.33
N THR A 102 22.41 -6.31 13.21
CA THR A 102 21.04 -6.57 12.77
C THR A 102 21.00 -6.97 11.29
N GLY A 103 19.80 -7.28 10.78
CA GLY A 103 19.50 -7.42 9.35
C GLY A 103 18.73 -6.23 8.77
N LEU A 104 18.54 -5.17 9.56
CA LEU A 104 17.74 -4.01 9.20
C LEU A 104 18.57 -3.04 8.35
N PHE A 105 18.02 -2.63 7.20
CA PHE A 105 18.67 -1.62 6.36
C PHE A 105 18.63 -0.22 6.98
N ASP A 106 19.72 0.51 6.80
CA ASP A 106 19.85 1.94 7.02
C ASP A 106 19.89 2.62 5.64
N CYS A 107 18.79 3.28 5.27
CA CYS A 107 18.48 3.79 3.94
C CYS A 107 18.15 5.30 3.96
N PRO A 108 19.11 6.19 4.27
CA PRO A 108 18.87 7.63 4.36
C PRO A 108 18.33 8.21 3.04
N GLU A 109 18.82 7.77 1.88
CA GLU A 109 18.37 8.27 0.58
C GLU A 109 16.90 7.94 0.29
N ILE A 110 16.42 6.74 0.70
CA ILE A 110 15.00 6.40 0.61
C ILE A 110 14.18 7.29 1.57
N GLY A 111 14.71 7.61 2.76
CA GLY A 111 14.09 8.56 3.67
C GLY A 111 13.95 9.97 3.09
N GLU A 112 15.00 10.48 2.44
CA GLU A 112 14.96 11.77 1.72
C GLU A 112 13.93 11.75 0.58
N ASP A 113 13.88 10.65 -0.18
CA ASP A 113 12.89 10.46 -1.25
C ASP A 113 11.45 10.43 -0.72
N ILE A 114 11.15 9.69 0.37
CA ILE A 114 9.82 9.66 1.01
C ILE A 114 9.36 11.08 1.37
N ILE A 115 10.22 11.85 2.06
CA ILE A 115 9.94 13.23 2.45
C ILE A 115 9.68 14.10 1.22
N ARG A 116 10.47 13.93 0.15
CA ARG A 116 10.29 14.66 -1.11
C ARG A 116 8.99 14.30 -1.81
N CYS A 117 8.62 13.03 -1.85
CA CYS A 117 7.36 12.55 -2.42
C CYS A 117 6.15 13.19 -1.74
N GLN A 118 6.16 13.24 -0.41
CA GLN A 118 5.09 13.84 0.39
C GLN A 118 5.05 15.36 0.25
N GLN A 119 6.19 16.05 0.47
CA GLN A 119 6.22 17.51 0.60
C GLN A 119 6.26 18.27 -0.73
N VAL A 120 6.96 17.73 -1.74
CA VAL A 120 7.13 18.40 -3.05
C VAL A 120 6.08 17.95 -4.05
N TYR A 121 5.79 16.65 -4.07
CA TYR A 121 4.94 16.04 -5.10
C TYR A 121 3.54 15.64 -4.60
N GLY A 122 3.25 15.79 -3.30
CA GLY A 122 1.92 15.55 -2.71
C GLY A 122 1.46 14.09 -2.72
N LYS A 123 2.39 13.12 -2.81
CA LYS A 123 2.06 11.69 -2.88
C LYS A 123 1.69 11.14 -1.50
N THR A 124 1.03 9.99 -1.49
CA THR A 124 0.89 9.13 -0.32
C THR A 124 1.82 7.94 -0.45
N ILE A 125 2.72 7.76 0.52
CA ILE A 125 3.73 6.71 0.56
C ILE A 125 3.38 5.74 1.68
N LEU A 126 3.04 4.50 1.31
CA LEU A 126 2.75 3.42 2.26
C LEU A 126 3.95 2.48 2.34
N LEU A 127 4.16 1.81 3.48
CA LEU A 127 5.03 0.63 3.54
C LEU A 127 4.18 -0.63 3.42
N SER A 128 4.39 -1.42 2.36
CA SER A 128 3.67 -2.68 2.19
C SER A 128 4.35 -3.80 2.96
N ILE A 129 3.57 -4.53 3.76
CA ILE A 129 3.99 -5.64 4.62
C ILE A 129 3.47 -6.92 3.99
N GLY A 130 4.39 -7.84 3.67
CA GLY A 130 4.05 -9.09 2.99
C GLY A 130 4.76 -9.25 1.65
N GLY A 131 3.98 -9.51 0.60
CA GLY A 131 4.42 -9.97 -0.71
C GLY A 131 4.90 -11.42 -0.70
N GLY A 132 5.10 -12.00 -1.88
CA GLY A 132 5.48 -13.42 -2.06
C GLY A 132 6.83 -13.84 -1.46
N ALA A 133 7.61 -12.89 -0.92
CA ALA A 133 8.83 -13.14 -0.17
C ALA A 133 8.64 -13.18 1.36
N TYR A 134 7.44 -12.94 1.89
CA TYR A 134 7.13 -12.98 3.32
C TYR A 134 7.02 -14.41 3.84
N THR A 135 7.76 -14.72 4.91
CA THR A 135 7.93 -16.10 5.40
C THR A 135 7.47 -16.35 6.84
N GLU A 136 7.06 -15.32 7.58
CA GLU A 136 6.78 -15.46 9.03
C GLU A 136 5.48 -16.23 9.33
N GLY A 137 4.53 -16.26 8.38
CA GLY A 137 3.21 -16.89 8.61
C GLY A 137 2.36 -16.19 9.68
N GLY A 138 2.75 -14.99 10.12
CA GLY A 138 2.09 -14.23 11.18
C GLY A 138 2.77 -14.37 12.54
N PHE A 139 2.00 -14.28 13.62
CA PHE A 139 2.52 -14.13 14.99
C PHE A 139 2.08 -15.28 15.91
N ALA A 140 2.95 -15.69 16.83
CA ALA A 140 2.71 -16.82 17.73
C ALA A 140 1.56 -16.61 18.73
N SER A 141 1.18 -15.37 19.02
CA SER A 141 0.05 -15.01 19.88
C SER A 141 -0.48 -13.60 19.56
N GLU A 142 -1.67 -13.27 20.06
CA GLU A 142 -2.21 -11.91 20.04
C GLU A 142 -1.27 -10.89 20.70
N ALA A 143 -0.65 -11.24 21.84
CA ALA A 143 0.32 -10.38 22.49
C ALA A 143 1.59 -10.14 21.65
N ALA A 144 2.05 -11.15 20.91
CA ALA A 144 3.16 -11.00 19.96
C ALA A 144 2.77 -10.13 18.75
N ALA A 145 1.54 -10.27 18.25
CA ALA A 145 1.00 -9.45 17.18
C ALA A 145 0.88 -7.96 17.58
N ILE A 146 0.44 -7.68 18.81
CA ILE A 146 0.39 -6.34 19.41
C ILE A 146 1.81 -5.75 19.51
N ALA A 147 2.76 -6.50 20.07
CA ALA A 147 4.15 -6.04 20.18
C ALA A 147 4.82 -5.81 18.81
N ALA A 148 4.50 -6.63 17.80
CA ALA A 148 4.96 -6.45 16.42
C ALA A 148 4.39 -5.17 15.78
N ALA A 149 3.11 -4.86 16.03
CA ALA A 149 2.50 -3.61 15.56
C ALA A 149 3.14 -2.38 16.24
N GLU A 150 3.51 -2.47 17.52
CA GLU A 150 4.27 -1.42 18.20
C GLU A 150 5.68 -1.25 17.64
N LEU A 151 6.40 -2.34 17.34
CA LEU A 151 7.70 -2.29 16.69
C LEU A 151 7.61 -1.56 15.34
N VAL A 152 6.71 -2.02 14.46
CA VAL A 152 6.48 -1.42 13.13
C VAL A 152 6.11 0.06 13.25
N TRP A 153 5.22 0.41 14.17
CA TRP A 153 4.81 1.79 14.37
C TRP A 153 5.94 2.69 14.88
N ASN A 154 6.74 2.24 15.85
CA ASN A 154 7.85 3.03 16.38
C ASN A 154 9.00 3.17 15.35
N THR A 155 9.22 2.15 14.52
CA THR A 155 10.27 2.14 13.48
C THR A 155 9.94 3.04 12.29
N PHE A 156 8.68 3.06 11.82
CA PHE A 156 8.31 3.75 10.57
C PHE A 156 7.30 4.90 10.72
N GLY A 157 6.49 4.92 11.78
CA GLY A 157 5.57 6.00 12.12
C GLY A 157 6.27 7.23 12.72
N PRO A 158 5.54 8.20 13.31
CA PRO A 158 6.10 9.38 13.95
C PRO A 158 7.14 9.07 15.03
N VAL A 159 8.16 9.93 15.15
CA VAL A 159 9.19 9.82 16.19
C VAL A 159 8.56 10.05 17.57
N ASN A 160 8.50 8.99 18.37
CA ASN A 160 8.03 9.06 19.75
C ASN A 160 9.14 9.59 20.67
N SER A 161 8.97 10.81 21.20
CA SER A 161 9.97 11.47 22.05
C SER A 161 10.24 10.78 23.40
N SER A 162 9.45 9.77 23.79
CA SER A 162 9.70 8.97 25.01
C SER A 162 10.62 7.77 24.78
N VAL A 163 10.96 7.45 23.52
CA VAL A 163 11.80 6.31 23.15
C VAL A 163 13.12 6.82 22.56
N PRO A 164 14.30 6.38 23.03
CA PRO A 164 15.56 6.73 22.40
C PRO A 164 15.58 6.25 20.94
N VAL A 165 15.98 7.13 20.02
CA VAL A 165 16.14 6.79 18.60
C VAL A 165 17.63 6.72 18.28
N VAL A 166 18.06 5.64 17.62
CA VAL A 166 19.39 5.55 17.03
C VAL A 166 19.28 5.80 15.53
N VAL A 167 19.75 6.98 15.13
CA VAL A 167 20.09 7.32 13.75
C VAL A 167 21.62 7.28 13.66
N PRO A 168 22.25 6.54 12.72
CA PRO A 168 23.70 6.50 12.62
C PRO A 168 24.21 7.88 12.21
N SER A 169 25.00 8.51 13.09
CA SER A 169 25.51 9.85 12.82
C SER A 169 26.48 9.83 11.65
N THR A 170 26.12 10.48 10.54
CA THR A 170 27.13 10.86 9.55
C THR A 170 28.16 11.73 10.24
N SER A 171 29.43 11.34 10.15
CA SER A 171 30.52 12.03 10.85
C SER A 171 30.87 13.34 10.15
N SER A 172 30.03 14.36 10.35
CA SER A 172 30.44 15.75 10.11
C SER A 172 31.59 16.07 11.06
N ALA A 173 32.80 16.16 10.52
CA ALA A 173 33.99 16.50 11.29
C ALA A 173 33.88 17.93 11.85
N SER A 174 33.40 18.04 13.09
CA SER A 174 33.38 19.31 13.82
C SER A 174 34.80 19.70 14.16
N VAL A 175 35.34 20.69 13.42
CA VAL A 175 36.62 21.32 13.77
C VAL A 175 36.45 22.01 15.12
N GLY A 176 37.08 21.45 16.15
CA GLY A 176 36.95 21.91 17.53
C GLY A 176 37.37 23.36 17.70
N SER A 177 36.42 24.22 18.06
CA SER A 177 36.69 25.62 18.40
C SER A 177 37.25 25.72 19.82
N THR A 178 38.58 25.72 19.93
CA THR A 178 39.27 26.02 21.19
C THR A 178 39.49 27.52 21.29
N ALA A 179 38.83 28.19 22.23
CA ALA A 179 38.99 29.62 22.43
C ALA A 179 40.12 29.91 23.44
N MET A 180 41.12 30.73 23.06
CA MET A 180 41.69 31.74 23.98
C MET A 180 42.60 32.78 23.31
N SER A 181 42.63 33.97 23.94
CA SER A 181 43.59 35.07 23.83
C SER A 181 43.72 35.87 22.52
N THR A 182 43.27 37.13 22.61
CA THR A 182 43.73 38.28 21.80
C THR A 182 45.19 38.63 22.10
N PRO A 183 45.90 39.32 21.18
CA PRO A 183 46.12 40.75 21.44
C PRO A 183 45.91 41.67 20.23
N SER A 184 45.81 42.97 20.51
CA SER A 184 45.52 44.05 19.57
C SER A 184 46.73 44.46 18.71
N SER A 185 46.52 44.76 17.43
CA SER A 185 47.17 45.90 16.76
C SER A 185 46.39 46.38 15.53
N THR A 186 46.47 47.68 15.25
CA THR A 186 45.64 48.41 14.29
C THR A 186 46.30 48.52 12.92
N GLN A 187 45.57 48.30 11.82
CA GLN A 187 45.78 49.06 10.57
C GLN A 187 44.60 49.00 9.59
N THR A 188 44.68 49.83 8.55
CA THR A 188 43.52 50.50 7.91
C THR A 188 43.18 49.95 6.51
N MET A 189 41.95 50.24 6.06
CA MET A 189 41.33 49.87 4.78
C MET A 189 42.22 49.90 3.53
N VAL A 190 41.98 48.97 2.60
CA VAL A 190 41.85 49.27 1.15
C VAL A 190 40.68 48.47 0.56
N SER A 191 39.91 49.11 -0.32
CA SER A 191 38.85 48.50 -1.12
C SER A 191 39.32 48.25 -2.55
N THR A 192 39.02 47.09 -3.13
CA THR A 192 38.96 46.91 -4.59
C THR A 192 37.89 45.91 -5.01
N ARG A 193 37.47 46.03 -6.27
CA ARG A 193 36.19 45.58 -6.82
C ARG A 193 36.35 44.31 -7.69
N THR A 194 35.29 43.50 -7.76
CA THR A 194 34.86 42.61 -8.89
C THR A 194 35.90 41.91 -9.78
N SER A 195 35.70 40.60 -9.99
CA SER A 195 35.75 39.97 -11.33
C SER A 195 35.01 38.63 -11.38
N THR A 196 34.27 38.43 -12.45
CA THR A 196 33.63 37.16 -12.88
C THR A 196 34.62 36.25 -13.60
N MET A 197 34.46 34.92 -13.58
CA MET A 197 34.19 34.10 -14.78
C MET A 197 34.14 32.58 -14.51
N ASN A 198 33.48 31.88 -15.43
CA ASN A 198 33.27 30.44 -15.49
C ASN A 198 34.59 29.64 -15.59
N TRP A 199 34.56 28.38 -15.17
CA TRP A 199 35.51 27.36 -15.62
C TRP A 199 34.82 26.12 -16.17
N THR A 200 35.29 25.68 -17.33
CA THR A 200 34.88 24.49 -18.06
C THR A 200 35.55 23.23 -17.51
N SER A 201 34.90 22.09 -17.67
CA SER A 201 35.41 20.77 -17.32
C SER A 201 36.77 20.46 -17.99
N SER A 202 37.68 19.82 -17.25
CA SER A 202 38.67 18.92 -17.83
C SER A 202 38.97 17.77 -16.88
N VAL A 203 39.15 16.59 -17.46
CA VAL A 203 39.30 15.32 -16.75
C VAL A 203 40.78 15.09 -16.42
N ILE A 204 41.08 14.64 -15.19
CA ILE A 204 42.36 14.02 -14.86
C ILE A 204 42.07 12.68 -14.19
N SER A 205 42.51 11.60 -14.85
CA SER A 205 42.46 10.24 -14.31
C SER A 205 43.60 10.06 -13.32
N THR A 206 43.31 9.45 -12.16
CA THR A 206 44.35 8.89 -11.29
C THR A 206 43.81 7.62 -10.64
N THR A 207 44.34 6.48 -11.06
CA THR A 207 43.99 5.16 -10.52
C THR A 207 44.69 4.92 -9.18
N ILE A 208 43.91 4.68 -8.12
CA ILE A 208 44.40 4.09 -6.88
C ILE A 208 43.61 2.80 -6.63
N SER A 209 44.28 1.66 -6.79
CA SER A 209 43.70 0.36 -6.47
C SER A 209 43.68 0.14 -4.96
N LEU A 210 42.50 0.09 -4.36
CA LEU A 210 42.29 -0.43 -3.01
C LEU A 210 41.39 -1.66 -3.07
N ILE A 211 41.98 -2.80 -2.70
CA ILE A 211 41.31 -4.10 -2.64
C ILE A 211 40.35 -4.07 -1.45
N ARG A 212 39.05 -4.25 -1.70
CA ARG A 212 38.00 -4.39 -0.67
C ARG A 212 37.47 -5.83 -0.69
N PRO A 213 37.20 -6.47 0.46
CA PRO A 213 36.78 -7.87 0.48
C PRO A 213 35.39 -8.05 -0.14
N THR A 214 35.27 -8.99 -1.08
CA THR A 214 33.99 -9.40 -1.66
C THR A 214 33.20 -10.21 -0.64
N ALA A 215 32.11 -9.65 -0.11
CA ALA A 215 31.09 -10.45 0.56
C ALA A 215 30.29 -11.19 -0.51
N THR A 216 30.50 -12.51 -0.64
CA THR A 216 29.78 -13.33 -1.60
C THR A 216 28.33 -13.55 -1.14
N GLN A 217 27.39 -12.87 -1.78
CA GLN A 217 25.96 -13.21 -1.70
C GLN A 217 25.67 -14.49 -2.50
N PRO A 218 24.70 -15.32 -2.08
CA PRO A 218 24.18 -16.41 -2.91
C PRO A 218 23.41 -15.85 -4.13
N PRO A 219 23.26 -16.63 -5.22
CA PRO A 219 22.61 -16.14 -6.44
C PRO A 219 21.10 -15.91 -6.25
N TYR A 220 20.63 -14.77 -6.73
CA TYR A 220 19.20 -14.46 -6.85
C TYR A 220 18.57 -15.29 -7.96
N ASN A 221 17.61 -16.15 -7.61
CA ASN A 221 16.70 -16.80 -8.57
C ASN A 221 15.34 -16.11 -8.51
N ASN A 222 15.07 -15.21 -9.47
CA ASN A 222 13.72 -14.71 -9.72
C ASN A 222 12.93 -15.76 -10.50
N THR A 223 12.43 -16.76 -9.78
CA THR A 223 11.39 -17.68 -10.27
C THR A 223 10.21 -17.60 -9.33
N ALA A 224 9.08 -17.09 -9.84
CA ALA A 224 7.79 -17.23 -9.17
C ALA A 224 7.54 -18.72 -8.87
N MET A 225 7.19 -19.04 -7.62
CA MET A 225 6.98 -20.44 -7.23
C MET A 225 5.67 -20.96 -7.80
N GLU A 226 5.81 -21.74 -8.87
CA GLU A 226 4.77 -22.58 -9.46
C GLU A 226 4.21 -23.57 -8.42
N SER A 227 2.88 -23.61 -8.26
CA SER A 227 2.23 -24.50 -7.30
C SER A 227 2.36 -25.96 -7.73
N GLN A 228 2.90 -26.80 -6.85
CA GLN A 228 3.28 -28.19 -7.15
C GLN A 228 2.11 -29.09 -7.59
N GLY A 229 2.24 -29.67 -8.78
CA GLY A 229 1.49 -30.85 -9.26
C GLY A 229 2.46 -31.84 -9.92
N PRO A 230 2.28 -33.17 -9.78
CA PRO A 230 3.36 -34.13 -10.05
C PRO A 230 3.63 -34.32 -11.56
N THR A 231 4.84 -33.95 -12.00
CA THR A 231 5.30 -34.16 -13.37
C THR A 231 5.88 -35.57 -13.57
N VAL A 232 5.44 -36.28 -14.62
CA VAL A 232 6.11 -37.48 -15.13
C VAL A 232 7.05 -37.09 -16.26
N THR A 233 8.33 -37.42 -16.13
CA THR A 233 9.38 -37.11 -17.11
C THR A 233 9.25 -37.96 -18.38
N PRO A 234 9.61 -37.38 -19.54
CA PRO A 234 10.49 -38.12 -20.45
C PRO A 234 11.67 -37.27 -20.96
N THR A 235 12.78 -37.96 -21.21
CA THR A 235 14.07 -37.40 -21.60
C THR A 235 14.21 -37.17 -23.10
N GLY A 236 14.78 -36.02 -23.48
CA GLY A 236 16.08 -36.02 -24.16
C GLY A 236 16.14 -36.05 -25.70
N PHE A 237 16.52 -34.88 -26.24
CA PHE A 237 17.37 -34.65 -27.42
C PHE A 237 16.82 -34.82 -28.84
N ALA A 238 17.37 -33.96 -29.71
CA ALA A 238 16.89 -33.65 -31.04
C ALA A 238 17.87 -34.10 -32.14
N SER A 239 17.40 -34.14 -33.39
CA SER A 239 18.25 -34.01 -34.57
C SER A 239 17.53 -33.27 -35.70
N THR A 240 18.32 -32.63 -36.56
CA THR A 240 17.88 -31.75 -37.66
C THR A 240 17.90 -32.47 -39.01
N ALA A 241 16.95 -32.20 -39.92
CA ALA A 241 17.19 -31.90 -41.35
C ALA A 241 15.90 -31.79 -42.20
N ASN A 242 16.02 -31.08 -43.33
CA ASN A 242 15.03 -30.92 -44.41
C ASN A 242 14.47 -32.24 -44.98
N GLY A 243 13.21 -32.21 -45.45
CA GLY A 243 12.66 -33.25 -46.34
C GLY A 243 11.24 -32.94 -46.83
N THR A 244 11.04 -32.91 -48.15
CA THR A 244 9.77 -32.61 -48.83
C THR A 244 8.73 -33.75 -48.80
N PHE A 245 7.45 -33.37 -48.94
CA PHE A 245 6.26 -34.20 -49.22
C PHE A 245 6.48 -35.36 -50.24
N PRO A 246 5.79 -36.51 -50.09
CA PRO A 246 4.45 -36.65 -50.71
C PRO A 246 3.40 -37.50 -49.96
N THR A 247 2.12 -37.27 -50.26
CA THR A 247 0.99 -38.20 -50.00
C THR A 247 0.88 -39.19 -51.18
N PRO A 248 0.50 -40.48 -50.96
CA PRO A 248 -0.82 -40.91 -51.49
C PRO A 248 -1.54 -42.07 -50.75
N THR A 249 -2.88 -41.97 -50.69
CA THR A 249 -3.90 -43.01 -51.00
C THR A 249 -4.02 -44.34 -50.21
N ALA A 250 -5.05 -44.39 -49.34
CA ALA A 250 -6.11 -45.41 -49.14
C ALA A 250 -5.91 -46.96 -49.27
N LEU A 251 -6.31 -47.67 -48.19
CA LEU A 251 -7.20 -48.88 -48.09
C LEU A 251 -6.85 -50.20 -48.86
N PRO A 252 -7.09 -51.41 -48.27
CA PRO A 252 -8.46 -51.89 -47.96
C PRO A 252 -8.69 -52.75 -46.69
N ASN A 253 -9.98 -53.03 -46.43
CA ASN A 253 -10.59 -53.90 -45.40
C ASN A 253 -10.41 -55.42 -45.64
N ILE A 254 -10.84 -56.26 -44.65
CA ILE A 254 -11.58 -57.57 -44.71
C ILE A 254 -11.21 -58.45 -43.47
N THR A 255 -12.05 -59.12 -42.65
CA THR A 255 -13.54 -59.36 -42.60
C THR A 255 -14.07 -59.94 -41.25
N THR A 256 -15.31 -59.57 -40.88
CA THR A 256 -16.45 -60.32 -40.25
C THR A 256 -16.26 -61.29 -39.07
N SER A 257 -17.16 -61.33 -38.07
CA SER A 257 -18.56 -61.82 -38.12
C SER A 257 -19.25 -61.63 -36.72
N SER A 258 -20.58 -61.64 -36.48
CA SER A 258 -21.82 -61.67 -37.29
C SER A 258 -23.06 -61.21 -36.43
N PRO A 259 -24.29 -61.01 -36.99
CA PRO A 259 -25.39 -60.14 -36.46
C PRO A 259 -26.60 -60.95 -35.86
N PRO A 260 -27.88 -60.47 -35.64
CA PRO A 260 -28.56 -59.22 -36.12
C PRO A 260 -29.69 -58.49 -35.30
N ASN A 261 -29.99 -57.23 -35.73
CA ASN A 261 -31.30 -56.50 -35.87
C ASN A 261 -32.31 -56.30 -34.70
N ALA A 262 -33.10 -55.20 -34.60
CA ALA A 262 -33.22 -53.93 -35.36
C ALA A 262 -34.15 -52.84 -34.71
N THR A 263 -34.16 -51.62 -35.29
CA THR A 263 -35.22 -50.55 -35.36
C THR A 263 -35.60 -49.61 -34.18
N ASN A 264 -35.21 -48.32 -34.29
CA ASN A 264 -36.00 -47.03 -34.40
C ASN A 264 -37.24 -46.71 -33.48
N PRO A 265 -37.72 -45.44 -33.36
CA PRO A 265 -37.07 -44.13 -33.09
C PRO A 265 -37.85 -43.22 -32.05
N THR A 266 -37.50 -41.92 -31.98
CA THR A 266 -38.33 -40.73 -31.59
C THR A 266 -38.62 -40.34 -30.12
N GLN A 267 -38.57 -39.02 -29.88
CA GLN A 267 -39.10 -38.19 -28.76
C GLN A 267 -40.64 -38.28 -28.64
N PRO A 268 -41.36 -37.72 -27.62
CA PRO A 268 -40.96 -36.73 -26.60
C PRO A 268 -41.44 -37.05 -25.15
N PHE A 269 -41.31 -36.11 -24.19
CA PHE A 269 -42.35 -35.83 -23.17
C PHE A 269 -42.15 -34.46 -22.49
N GLN A 270 -43.24 -33.73 -22.21
CA GLN A 270 -43.22 -32.41 -21.56
C GLN A 270 -44.47 -32.22 -20.66
N VAL A 271 -44.27 -31.66 -19.45
CA VAL A 271 -45.23 -30.90 -18.57
C VAL A 271 -46.54 -31.62 -18.17
N LEU A 272 -46.99 -31.73 -16.91
CA LEU A 272 -47.52 -30.77 -15.90
C LEU A 272 -47.55 -31.54 -14.54
N THR A 273 -47.64 -30.98 -13.31
CA THR A 273 -47.48 -29.65 -12.67
C THR A 273 -47.34 -29.92 -11.15
N THR A 274 -46.66 -29.12 -10.33
CA THR A 274 -47.20 -27.91 -9.66
C THR A 274 -46.10 -27.31 -8.78
N PHE A 275 -45.88 -25.99 -8.83
CA PHE A 275 -45.27 -25.21 -7.74
C PHE A 275 -45.63 -23.75 -7.95
N GLU A 276 -46.58 -23.24 -7.16
CA GLU A 276 -46.89 -21.82 -7.12
C GLU A 276 -46.21 -21.16 -5.92
N THR A 277 -45.49 -20.08 -6.23
CA THR A 277 -45.29 -18.84 -5.48
C THR A 277 -45.63 -18.80 -3.97
N THR A 278 -44.64 -18.37 -3.17
CA THR A 278 -44.92 -17.34 -2.15
C THR A 278 -43.70 -16.45 -1.92
N LEU A 279 -43.84 -15.15 -2.20
CA LEU A 279 -42.99 -14.10 -1.65
C LEU A 279 -43.37 -13.88 -0.19
N VAL A 280 -42.40 -13.81 0.73
CA VAL A 280 -42.62 -13.24 2.07
C VAL A 280 -41.58 -12.17 2.34
N THR A 281 -42.06 -10.96 2.58
CA THR A 281 -41.27 -9.75 2.83
C THR A 281 -40.70 -9.69 4.24
N LEU A 282 -39.47 -9.22 4.38
CA LEU A 282 -38.82 -8.90 5.65
C LEU A 282 -39.40 -7.63 6.31
N VAL A 283 -40.62 -7.72 6.83
CA VAL A 283 -41.19 -6.74 7.78
C VAL A 283 -42.05 -7.48 8.81
N GLU A 284 -41.41 -8.24 9.72
CA GLU A 284 -41.95 -8.66 11.04
C GLU A 284 -40.97 -9.58 11.81
N LEU A 285 -39.74 -9.11 12.08
CA LEU A 285 -38.78 -9.86 12.92
C LEU A 285 -38.14 -9.05 14.07
N THR A 286 -38.81 -7.97 14.49
CA THR A 286 -38.40 -7.11 15.61
C THR A 286 -39.24 -7.28 16.89
N THR A 287 -40.13 -8.27 16.95
CA THR A 287 -41.11 -8.44 18.05
C THR A 287 -41.04 -9.78 18.80
N LEU A 288 -40.04 -10.64 18.54
CA LEU A 288 -39.95 -11.99 19.14
C LEU A 288 -38.67 -12.31 19.96
N ILE A 289 -37.81 -11.32 20.23
CA ILE A 289 -36.68 -11.45 21.18
C ILE A 289 -36.73 -10.34 22.23
N ASN A 290 -37.84 -10.22 22.97
CA ASN A 290 -37.99 -9.16 23.98
C ASN A 290 -38.79 -9.52 25.24
N ASN A 291 -39.13 -10.80 25.48
CA ASN A 291 -39.99 -11.22 26.60
C ASN A 291 -39.47 -12.48 27.34
N ASN A 292 -38.18 -12.53 27.71
CA ASN A 292 -37.69 -13.57 28.66
C ASN A 292 -36.35 -13.23 29.35
N LEU A 293 -36.22 -12.01 29.91
CA LEU A 293 -35.16 -11.69 30.89
C LEU A 293 -35.79 -10.99 32.11
N PRO A 294 -35.51 -11.45 33.35
CA PRO A 294 -36.04 -10.84 34.56
C PRO A 294 -35.34 -9.50 34.87
N PRO A 295 -36.01 -8.57 35.57
CA PRO A 295 -35.45 -7.25 35.83
C PRO A 295 -34.25 -7.32 36.77
N THR A 296 -33.11 -6.79 36.34
CA THR A 296 -31.97 -6.52 37.20
C THR A 296 -32.35 -5.47 38.24
N GLN A 297 -32.23 -5.83 39.53
CA GLN A 297 -32.45 -4.90 40.62
C GLN A 297 -31.34 -3.84 40.61
N ALA A 298 -31.73 -2.57 40.71
CA ALA A 298 -30.80 -1.52 41.10
C ALA A 298 -30.36 -1.81 42.54
N LEU A 299 -29.08 -2.12 42.74
CA LEU A 299 -28.52 -2.27 44.07
C LEU A 299 -28.26 -0.89 44.67
N ASP A 300 -29.10 -0.56 45.64
CA ASP A 300 -29.04 0.64 46.47
C ASP A 300 -27.67 0.73 47.15
N LEU A 301 -26.97 1.86 46.99
CA LEU A 301 -25.59 2.05 47.48
C LEU A 301 -25.57 2.66 48.89
N ASP A 302 -26.49 2.24 49.76
CA ASP A 302 -26.56 2.64 51.16
C ASP A 302 -27.09 1.46 52.00
N LEU A 303 -26.17 0.66 52.57
CA LEU A 303 -26.34 -0.16 53.80
C LEU A 303 -25.12 -1.08 54.06
N LEU A 304 -23.98 -0.50 54.46
CA LEU A 304 -23.00 -1.20 55.28
C LEU A 304 -22.54 -0.29 56.44
N PRO A 305 -22.31 -0.83 57.66
CA PRO A 305 -22.24 -0.02 58.87
C PRO A 305 -20.95 0.81 58.95
N ARG A 306 -21.12 2.09 59.28
CA ARG A 306 -20.05 3.07 59.51
C ARG A 306 -19.22 2.72 60.74
N ALA A 307 -18.11 2.01 60.54
CA ALA A 307 -17.11 1.79 61.58
C ALA A 307 -16.45 3.13 61.98
N THR A 308 -16.47 3.46 63.26
CA THR A 308 -15.72 4.59 63.82
C THR A 308 -14.29 4.16 64.18
N PRO A 309 -13.27 5.03 64.00
CA PRO A 309 -11.89 4.67 64.32
C PRO A 309 -11.65 4.66 65.84
N ASN A 310 -11.23 3.52 66.38
CA ASN A 310 -10.77 3.38 67.76
C ASN A 310 -9.22 3.48 67.79
N PRO A 311 -8.60 4.44 68.50
CA PRO A 311 -7.23 4.87 68.20
C PRO A 311 -6.12 4.13 68.99
N THR A 312 -6.05 2.80 68.94
CA THR A 312 -5.00 2.02 69.64
C THR A 312 -4.54 0.75 68.92
N ASN A 313 -3.93 0.88 67.73
CA ASN A 313 -2.85 -0.03 67.26
C ASN A 313 -2.27 0.45 65.91
N PRO A 314 -0.96 0.75 65.79
CA PRO A 314 -0.34 0.97 64.50
C PRO A 314 -0.07 -0.37 63.80
N LEU A 315 -0.70 -0.59 62.64
CA LEU A 315 -0.29 -1.65 61.71
C LEU A 315 1.12 -1.35 61.17
N PRO A 316 1.98 -2.36 60.94
CA PRO A 316 3.31 -2.12 60.37
C PRO A 316 3.18 -1.59 58.94
N THR A 317 3.86 -0.47 58.68
CA THR A 317 4.00 0.10 57.33
C THR A 317 4.68 -0.91 56.40
N PRO A 318 4.12 -1.24 55.22
CA PRO A 318 4.88 -1.97 54.21
C PRO A 318 6.03 -1.07 53.74
N SER A 319 7.26 -1.52 53.89
CA SER A 319 8.42 -0.81 53.34
C SER A 319 8.31 -0.81 51.82
N LEU A 320 8.15 0.36 51.22
CA LEU A 320 8.24 0.52 49.77
C LEU A 320 9.66 0.14 49.33
N SER A 321 9.77 -1.02 48.68
CA SER A 321 10.92 -1.35 47.83
C SER A 321 11.16 -0.18 46.86
N PRO A 322 12.41 0.17 46.52
CA PRO A 322 12.64 1.16 45.49
C PRO A 322 11.96 0.68 44.21
N GLU A 323 11.10 1.54 43.66
CA GLU A 323 10.44 1.32 42.37
C GLU A 323 11.52 0.91 41.36
N LYS A 324 11.34 -0.28 40.76
CA LYS A 324 12.30 -0.86 39.83
C LYS A 324 12.27 -0.03 38.56
N ARG A 325 13.02 1.08 38.55
CA ARG A 325 13.19 2.02 37.44
C ARG A 325 13.26 1.21 36.16
N GLN A 326 12.22 1.34 35.32
CA GLN A 326 12.13 0.62 34.05
C GLN A 326 13.48 0.82 33.35
N SER A 327 14.15 -0.27 32.95
CA SER A 327 15.30 -0.13 32.07
C SER A 327 14.86 0.71 30.86
N PRO A 328 15.63 1.73 30.43
CA PRO A 328 15.26 2.49 29.26
C PRO A 328 15.01 1.50 28.12
N LEU A 329 13.90 1.68 27.40
CA LEU A 329 13.56 0.84 26.26
C LEU A 329 14.75 0.82 25.29
N PRO A 330 15.06 -0.34 24.66
CA PRO A 330 16.13 -0.41 23.69
C PRO A 330 15.90 0.67 22.61
N PRO A 331 16.96 1.33 22.13
CA PRO A 331 16.80 2.39 21.16
C PRO A 331 16.19 1.85 19.86
N ILE A 332 15.17 2.52 19.36
CA ILE A 332 14.53 2.14 18.10
C ILE A 332 15.43 2.58 16.94
N LEU A 333 15.69 1.64 16.05
CA LEU A 333 16.39 1.87 14.79
C LEU A 333 15.39 2.39 13.74
N ARG A 334 15.80 3.34 12.90
CA ARG A 334 14.91 3.96 11.90
C ARG A 334 15.53 3.94 10.51
N PRO A 335 15.15 2.96 9.64
CA PRO A 335 15.68 2.81 8.28
C PRO A 335 15.62 4.07 7.42
N PHE A 336 14.55 4.85 7.58
CA PHE A 336 14.28 6.06 6.78
C PHE A 336 14.57 7.35 7.58
N HIS A 337 15.34 7.23 8.67
CA HIS A 337 15.76 8.33 9.55
C HIS A 337 14.56 9.16 10.05
N ALA A 338 14.48 10.43 9.63
CA ALA A 338 13.44 11.38 10.02
C ALA A 338 12.14 11.24 9.19
N ALA A 339 12.14 10.44 8.13
CA ALA A 339 10.94 10.21 7.35
C ALA A 339 9.89 9.45 8.16
N VAL A 340 8.63 9.75 7.87
CA VAL A 340 7.44 9.12 8.45
C VAL A 340 6.57 8.72 7.27
N ILE A 341 6.25 7.43 7.17
CA ILE A 341 5.37 6.95 6.10
C ILE A 341 3.92 7.42 6.32
N ASP A 342 3.12 7.51 5.28
CA ASP A 342 1.71 7.91 5.38
C ASP A 342 0.78 6.78 5.84
N GLY A 343 1.30 5.57 6.02
CA GLY A 343 0.49 4.40 6.36
C GLY A 343 1.12 3.09 5.95
N PHE A 344 0.37 2.01 6.10
CA PHE A 344 0.80 0.66 5.79
C PHE A 344 -0.15 -0.01 4.81
N ASP A 345 0.40 -0.91 4.01
CA ASP A 345 -0.35 -1.78 3.13
C ASP A 345 -0.13 -3.24 3.57
N LEU A 346 -1.17 -4.07 3.50
CA LEU A 346 -1.14 -5.46 3.95
C LEU A 346 -1.31 -6.39 2.73
N ASP A 347 -0.20 -6.73 2.10
CA ASP A 347 -0.13 -7.60 0.91
C ASP A 347 0.13 -9.05 1.34
N LEU A 348 -0.91 -9.68 1.90
CA LEU A 348 -0.82 -11.03 2.41
C LEU A 348 -1.12 -12.03 1.29
N GLU A 349 -0.09 -12.62 0.69
CA GLU A 349 -0.24 -13.64 -0.36
C GLU A 349 -0.48 -15.07 0.17
N SER A 350 -0.43 -15.28 1.50
CA SER A 350 -0.68 -16.59 2.12
C SER A 350 -1.37 -16.47 3.49
N PRO A 351 -2.10 -17.51 3.95
CA PRO A 351 -2.78 -17.48 5.26
C PRO A 351 -1.82 -17.24 6.43
N THR A 352 -2.17 -16.29 7.29
CA THR A 352 -1.36 -15.89 8.45
C THR A 352 -2.10 -16.07 9.77
N THR A 353 -1.33 -16.28 10.85
CA THR A 353 -1.84 -16.43 12.21
C THR A 353 -1.77 -15.10 12.97
N ASN A 354 -2.81 -14.74 13.73
CA ASN A 354 -2.85 -13.53 14.58
C ASN A 354 -2.61 -12.17 13.86
N PHE A 355 -2.75 -12.10 12.53
CA PHE A 355 -2.53 -10.86 11.79
C PHE A 355 -3.66 -9.83 11.98
N LEU A 356 -4.88 -10.28 12.32
CA LEU A 356 -5.99 -9.38 12.68
C LEU A 356 -5.69 -8.55 13.95
N PRO A 357 -5.26 -9.14 15.09
CA PRO A 357 -4.77 -8.36 16.24
C PRO A 357 -3.66 -7.37 15.92
N PHE A 358 -2.69 -7.74 15.06
CA PHE A 358 -1.65 -6.82 14.58
C PHE A 358 -2.27 -5.62 13.86
N ALA A 359 -3.14 -5.86 12.88
CA ALA A 359 -3.78 -4.80 12.10
C ALA A 359 -4.70 -3.90 12.95
N LEU A 360 -5.41 -4.47 13.94
CA LEU A 360 -6.22 -3.73 14.91
C LEU A 360 -5.36 -2.77 15.75
N HIS A 361 -4.26 -3.26 16.33
CA HIS A 361 -3.38 -2.44 17.16
C HIS A 361 -2.65 -1.38 16.34
N LEU A 362 -2.17 -1.73 15.15
CA LEU A 362 -1.53 -0.80 14.22
C LEU A 362 -2.49 0.34 13.84
N ARG A 363 -3.75 0.02 13.48
CA ARG A 363 -4.77 1.03 13.21
C ARG A 363 -5.09 1.90 14.43
N ALA A 364 -5.09 1.33 15.64
CA ALA A 364 -5.32 2.10 16.87
C ALA A 364 -4.18 3.12 17.12
N LEU A 365 -2.92 2.70 16.97
CA LEU A 365 -1.73 3.56 17.08
C LEU A 365 -1.76 4.71 16.05
N MET A 366 -2.05 4.37 14.79
CA MET A 366 -2.26 5.34 13.70
C MET A 366 -3.33 6.38 14.05
N SER A 367 -4.52 5.91 14.47
CA SER A 367 -5.67 6.77 14.79
C SER A 367 -5.42 7.68 16.00
N ALA A 368 -4.66 7.20 16.99
CA ALA A 368 -4.26 7.99 18.16
C ALA A 368 -3.26 9.10 17.80
N SER A 369 -2.44 8.91 16.76
CA SER A 369 -1.41 9.88 16.34
C SER A 369 -1.92 11.00 15.43
N SER A 370 -2.96 10.75 14.64
CA SER A 370 -3.68 11.77 13.85
C SER A 370 -5.18 11.74 14.16
N PRO A 371 -5.62 12.22 15.34
CA PRO A 371 -7.04 12.34 15.65
C PRO A 371 -7.77 13.23 14.63
N ALA A 372 -9.04 12.94 14.35
CA ALA A 372 -9.88 13.67 13.40
C ALA A 372 -10.13 15.16 13.76
N THR A 373 -9.66 15.62 14.93
CA THR A 373 -9.66 17.02 15.36
C THR A 373 -8.39 17.79 14.98
N THR A 374 -7.39 17.11 14.40
CA THR A 374 -6.13 17.74 13.95
C THR A 374 -6.20 18.13 12.47
N THR A 375 -5.46 19.15 12.08
CA THR A 375 -5.23 19.50 10.65
C THR A 375 -4.10 18.67 10.03
N THR A 376 -3.71 17.57 10.67
CA THR A 376 -2.63 16.68 10.23
C THR A 376 -3.20 15.64 9.27
N LYS A 377 -2.42 15.25 8.25
CA LYS A 377 -2.80 14.17 7.33
C LYS A 377 -3.06 12.88 8.14
N PRO A 378 -4.17 12.16 7.88
CA PRO A 378 -4.44 10.88 8.53
C PRO A 378 -3.48 9.80 8.02
N PHE A 379 -3.27 8.76 8.82
CA PHE A 379 -2.51 7.58 8.43
C PHE A 379 -3.44 6.51 7.84
N TYR A 380 -3.01 5.88 6.74
CA TYR A 380 -3.82 4.93 5.98
C TYR A 380 -3.45 3.47 6.22
N LEU A 381 -4.42 2.56 6.29
CA LEU A 381 -4.21 1.12 6.27
C LEU A 381 -4.97 0.52 5.08
N THR A 382 -4.24 -0.09 4.16
CA THR A 382 -4.78 -0.80 2.99
C THR A 382 -4.49 -2.29 3.09
N ALA A 383 -5.10 -3.08 2.21
CA ALA A 383 -4.75 -4.48 2.00
C ALA A 383 -4.85 -4.84 0.50
N ALA A 384 -4.09 -5.84 0.05
CA ALA A 384 -4.03 -6.24 -1.36
C ALA A 384 -4.50 -7.69 -1.59
N PRO A 385 -5.78 -8.02 -1.31
CA PRO A 385 -6.30 -9.37 -1.54
C PRO A 385 -6.29 -9.73 -3.03
N GLN A 386 -6.22 -11.02 -3.36
CA GLN A 386 -6.45 -11.47 -4.74
C GLN A 386 -7.95 -11.41 -5.08
N CYS A 387 -8.31 -11.39 -6.37
CA CYS A 387 -9.73 -11.32 -6.77
C CYS A 387 -10.65 -12.47 -6.30
N PRO A 388 -10.20 -13.72 -6.01
CA PRO A 388 -11.09 -14.76 -5.51
C PRO A 388 -11.75 -14.33 -4.21
N TYR A 389 -13.08 -14.36 -4.15
CA TYR A 389 -13.81 -13.90 -2.97
C TYR A 389 -14.44 -15.09 -2.20
N PRO A 390 -14.23 -15.21 -0.88
CA PRO A 390 -13.33 -14.39 -0.06
C PRO A 390 -11.86 -14.78 -0.23
N ASP A 391 -10.95 -13.80 -0.22
CA ASP A 391 -9.51 -14.02 -0.39
C ASP A 391 -8.93 -14.77 0.82
N LEU A 392 -8.27 -15.91 0.61
CA LEU A 392 -7.91 -16.83 1.69
C LEU A 392 -6.94 -16.25 2.73
N ALA A 393 -6.05 -15.36 2.32
CA ALA A 393 -5.02 -14.78 3.19
C ALA A 393 -5.53 -13.58 3.98
N THR A 394 -6.36 -12.75 3.32
CA THR A 394 -6.88 -11.48 3.85
C THR A 394 -8.25 -11.67 4.53
N THR A 395 -8.94 -12.80 4.33
CA THR A 395 -10.24 -13.15 4.96
C THR A 395 -10.36 -12.76 6.44
N PRO A 396 -9.38 -13.02 7.33
CA PRO A 396 -9.48 -12.62 8.74
C PRO A 396 -9.63 -11.10 8.95
N LEU A 397 -9.05 -10.29 8.07
CA LEU A 397 -9.19 -8.84 8.05
C LEU A 397 -10.54 -8.44 7.42
N LEU A 398 -10.88 -9.03 6.28
CA LEU A 398 -12.10 -8.71 5.51
C LEU A 398 -13.39 -8.99 6.28
N ASN A 399 -13.41 -10.07 7.08
CA ASN A 399 -14.54 -10.45 7.93
C ASN A 399 -14.64 -9.63 9.23
N SER A 400 -13.62 -8.84 9.58
CA SER A 400 -13.62 -8.03 10.80
C SER A 400 -14.29 -6.68 10.57
N THR A 401 -15.28 -6.39 11.40
CA THR A 401 -15.93 -5.07 11.50
C THR A 401 -15.19 -4.10 12.43
N GLN A 402 -14.12 -4.56 13.09
CA GLN A 402 -13.34 -3.78 14.05
C GLN A 402 -12.10 -3.14 13.43
N VAL A 403 -11.47 -3.79 12.45
CA VAL A 403 -10.35 -3.21 11.70
C VAL A 403 -10.92 -2.35 10.59
N SER A 404 -10.59 -1.06 10.60
CA SER A 404 -10.95 -0.14 9.51
C SER A 404 -9.86 -0.18 8.45
N LEU A 405 -10.26 -0.21 7.18
CA LEU A 405 -9.38 -0.14 6.00
C LEU A 405 -9.76 1.07 5.15
N ASP A 406 -8.78 1.79 4.62
CA ASP A 406 -9.04 2.94 3.74
C ASP A 406 -9.25 2.51 2.28
N ALA A 407 -8.52 1.48 1.85
CA ALA A 407 -8.71 0.87 0.53
C ALA A 407 -8.30 -0.61 0.48
N LEU A 408 -8.85 -1.31 -0.53
CA LEU A 408 -8.38 -2.59 -1.03
C LEU A 408 -7.74 -2.42 -2.40
N PHE A 409 -6.53 -2.94 -2.56
CA PHE A 409 -5.82 -3.07 -3.83
C PHE A 409 -6.05 -4.47 -4.42
N VAL A 410 -7.31 -4.76 -4.79
CA VAL A 410 -7.72 -6.11 -5.20
C VAL A 410 -6.99 -6.53 -6.48
N GLN A 411 -6.23 -7.63 -6.43
CA GLN A 411 -5.40 -8.12 -7.53
C GLN A 411 -6.27 -8.89 -8.55
N PHE A 412 -6.75 -8.21 -9.60
CA PHE A 412 -7.54 -8.81 -10.69
C PHE A 412 -6.66 -9.42 -11.78
N TYR A 413 -5.70 -10.26 -11.37
CA TYR A 413 -4.77 -10.98 -12.24
C TYR A 413 -4.31 -12.29 -11.60
N ASN A 414 -3.55 -13.12 -12.34
CA ASN A 414 -3.12 -14.48 -11.96
C ASN A 414 -4.25 -15.47 -11.57
N ASN A 415 -5.52 -15.05 -11.65
CA ASN A 415 -6.70 -15.78 -11.18
C ASN A 415 -7.82 -15.72 -12.24
N PRO A 416 -8.75 -16.70 -12.27
CA PRO A 416 -9.85 -16.71 -13.24
C PRO A 416 -10.71 -15.44 -13.23
N CYS A 417 -10.96 -14.86 -12.05
CA CYS A 417 -11.70 -13.60 -11.85
C CYS A 417 -10.96 -12.33 -12.31
N GLY A 418 -9.78 -12.46 -12.91
CA GLY A 418 -8.99 -11.33 -13.38
C GLY A 418 -9.58 -10.60 -14.59
N VAL A 419 -8.97 -9.46 -14.94
CA VAL A 419 -9.44 -8.56 -16.01
C VAL A 419 -9.61 -9.24 -17.37
N GLN A 420 -8.82 -10.29 -17.66
CA GLN A 420 -8.93 -11.08 -18.90
C GLN A 420 -10.26 -11.82 -19.05
N SER A 421 -11.10 -11.86 -18.01
CA SER A 421 -12.44 -12.46 -18.02
C SER A 421 -13.58 -11.44 -17.90
N PHE A 422 -13.27 -10.16 -18.10
CA PHE A 422 -14.27 -9.13 -18.33
C PHE A 422 -14.97 -9.34 -19.68
N ALA A 423 -16.30 -9.22 -19.69
CA ALA A 423 -17.16 -9.31 -20.86
C ALA A 423 -17.65 -7.91 -21.29
N PRO A 424 -17.11 -7.31 -22.37
CA PRO A 424 -17.50 -5.97 -22.78
C PRO A 424 -18.97 -5.87 -23.20
N GLY A 425 -19.62 -4.76 -22.84
CA GLY A 425 -21.00 -4.45 -23.26
C GLY A 425 -22.11 -5.13 -22.47
N THR A 426 -21.79 -5.93 -21.45
CA THR A 426 -22.75 -6.49 -20.50
C THR A 426 -22.56 -5.91 -19.10
N ALA A 427 -23.69 -5.62 -18.41
CA ALA A 427 -23.68 -5.15 -17.03
C ALA A 427 -23.45 -6.29 -16.02
N ILE A 428 -23.75 -7.53 -16.41
CA ILE A 428 -23.50 -8.74 -15.62
C ILE A 428 -22.16 -9.33 -16.06
N GLN A 429 -21.30 -9.60 -15.09
CA GLN A 429 -19.98 -10.20 -15.27
C GLN A 429 -19.95 -11.54 -14.54
N GLU A 430 -19.90 -12.64 -15.28
CA GLU A 430 -20.05 -14.00 -14.71
C GLU A 430 -18.76 -14.50 -14.01
N ILE A 431 -17.62 -13.85 -14.25
CA ILE A 431 -16.29 -14.29 -13.79
C ILE A 431 -15.49 -13.14 -13.19
N PHE A 432 -15.35 -12.02 -13.91
CA PHE A 432 -14.76 -10.80 -13.37
C PHE A 432 -15.68 -10.20 -12.29
N ASN A 433 -15.22 -10.12 -11.05
CA ASN A 433 -16.09 -10.00 -9.86
C ASN A 433 -15.92 -8.70 -9.06
N PHE A 434 -15.64 -7.57 -9.73
CA PHE A 434 -15.50 -6.27 -9.05
C PHE A 434 -16.76 -5.88 -8.26
N ASP A 435 -17.93 -6.25 -8.76
CA ASP A 435 -19.24 -6.07 -8.13
C ASP A 435 -19.35 -6.78 -6.77
N VAL A 436 -18.74 -7.96 -6.61
CA VAL A 436 -18.67 -8.70 -5.34
C VAL A 436 -17.84 -7.93 -4.30
N TRP A 437 -16.71 -7.35 -4.73
CA TRP A 437 -15.85 -6.53 -3.88
C TRP A 437 -16.50 -5.19 -3.51
N ASP A 438 -17.23 -4.56 -4.43
CA ASP A 438 -18.04 -3.38 -4.12
C ASP A 438 -19.18 -3.70 -3.15
N ALA A 439 -19.87 -4.83 -3.32
CA ALA A 439 -20.93 -5.25 -2.40
C ALA A 439 -20.40 -5.49 -0.98
N TRP A 440 -19.19 -6.07 -0.83
CA TRP A 440 -18.49 -6.15 0.45
C TRP A 440 -18.18 -4.76 1.02
N ALA A 441 -17.64 -3.85 0.19
CA ALA A 441 -17.28 -2.49 0.61
C ALA A 441 -18.49 -1.65 1.05
N GLN A 442 -19.61 -1.72 0.31
CA GLN A 442 -20.88 -1.09 0.69
C GLN A 442 -21.48 -1.66 1.97
N GLY A 443 -21.16 -2.90 2.34
CA GLY A 443 -21.53 -3.52 3.62
C GLY A 443 -20.80 -2.91 4.83
N ARG A 444 -19.77 -2.09 4.62
CA ARG A 444 -18.93 -1.51 5.68
C ARG A 444 -19.27 -0.06 5.98
N LYS A 445 -18.81 0.40 7.15
CA LYS A 445 -19.09 1.75 7.68
C LYS A 445 -17.89 2.71 7.60
N ASP A 446 -16.73 2.21 7.19
CA ASP A 446 -15.50 3.00 7.03
C ASP A 446 -15.39 3.68 5.66
N GLY A 447 -16.24 3.32 4.69
CA GLY A 447 -16.19 3.90 3.34
C GLY A 447 -14.97 3.45 2.54
N VAL A 448 -14.45 2.25 2.85
CA VAL A 448 -13.30 1.64 2.19
C VAL A 448 -13.44 1.67 0.66
N GLN A 449 -12.37 2.11 -0.02
CA GLN A 449 -12.35 2.14 -1.48
C GLN A 449 -11.86 0.81 -2.06
N VAL A 450 -12.35 0.42 -3.24
CA VAL A 450 -11.85 -0.73 -3.99
C VAL A 450 -11.11 -0.23 -5.23
N PHE A 451 -9.88 -0.69 -5.42
CA PHE A 451 -9.06 -0.37 -6.58
C PHE A 451 -9.01 -1.57 -7.53
N LEU A 452 -9.05 -1.29 -8.83
CA LEU A 452 -8.80 -2.27 -9.88
C LEU A 452 -7.29 -2.53 -9.97
N GLY A 453 -6.79 -3.57 -9.28
CA GLY A 453 -5.39 -3.99 -9.32
C GLY A 453 -5.05 -4.77 -10.57
N VAL A 454 -4.08 -4.29 -11.35
CA VAL A 454 -3.69 -4.86 -12.66
C VAL A 454 -2.16 -4.94 -12.84
N PRO A 455 -1.66 -5.85 -13.69
CA PRO A 455 -0.27 -5.88 -14.11
C PRO A 455 0.00 -4.69 -15.05
N ALA A 456 1.08 -3.97 -14.81
CA ALA A 456 1.46 -2.78 -15.59
C ALA A 456 2.20 -3.08 -16.91
N GLY A 457 2.58 -4.34 -17.14
CA GLY A 457 3.30 -4.79 -18.32
C GLY A 457 3.09 -6.28 -18.57
N LEU A 458 3.36 -6.73 -19.81
CA LEU A 458 3.16 -8.12 -20.26
C LEU A 458 3.87 -9.16 -19.40
N THR A 459 4.98 -8.81 -18.75
CA THR A 459 5.80 -9.68 -17.91
C THR A 459 5.61 -9.46 -16.41
N ALA A 460 4.69 -8.58 -16.01
CA ALA A 460 4.48 -8.21 -14.61
C ALA A 460 3.75 -9.29 -13.79
N ALA A 461 2.96 -10.13 -14.46
CA ALA A 461 2.20 -11.22 -13.89
C ALA A 461 2.16 -12.40 -14.89
N GLY A 462 1.72 -13.59 -14.43
CA GLY A 462 1.55 -14.76 -15.30
C GLY A 462 0.33 -14.68 -16.21
N SER A 463 -0.69 -13.91 -15.83
CA SER A 463 -1.87 -13.61 -16.66
C SER A 463 -2.51 -12.28 -16.25
N GLY A 464 -3.47 -11.79 -17.04
CA GLY A 464 -4.27 -10.59 -16.69
C GLY A 464 -3.63 -9.25 -17.03
N TYR A 465 -2.57 -9.19 -17.85
CA TYR A 465 -2.15 -7.93 -18.45
C TYR A 465 -3.12 -7.52 -19.55
N GLU A 466 -3.52 -6.25 -19.55
CA GLU A 466 -4.30 -5.60 -20.60
C GLU A 466 -3.64 -4.27 -20.99
N ASP A 467 -3.75 -3.89 -22.27
CA ASP A 467 -3.32 -2.56 -22.71
C ASP A 467 -4.37 -1.49 -22.36
N VAL A 468 -4.06 -0.22 -22.66
CA VAL A 468 -4.95 0.92 -22.36
C VAL A 468 -6.33 0.77 -23.05
N GLY A 469 -6.37 0.16 -24.23
CA GLY A 469 -7.61 -0.09 -24.97
C GLY A 469 -8.46 -1.17 -24.30
N GLY A 470 -7.85 -2.29 -23.90
CA GLY A 470 -8.50 -3.33 -23.11
C GLY A 470 -9.01 -2.82 -21.76
N LEU A 471 -8.16 -2.13 -21.00
CA LEU A 471 -8.50 -1.58 -19.69
C LEU A 471 -9.58 -0.50 -19.71
N SER A 472 -9.70 0.28 -20.79
CA SER A 472 -10.63 1.43 -20.85
C SER A 472 -12.08 1.04 -20.53
N GLY A 473 -12.59 -0.03 -21.14
CA GLY A 473 -13.94 -0.54 -20.88
C GLY A 473 -14.11 -1.10 -19.46
N ILE A 474 -13.05 -1.68 -18.88
CA ILE A 474 -13.05 -2.25 -17.53
C ILE A 474 -13.06 -1.13 -16.48
N ILE A 475 -12.25 -0.09 -16.68
CA ILE A 475 -12.19 1.08 -15.81
C ILE A 475 -13.53 1.82 -15.80
N GLU A 476 -14.17 2.02 -16.95
CA GLU A 476 -15.49 2.68 -16.98
C GLU A 476 -16.61 1.81 -16.38
N TYR A 477 -16.54 0.47 -16.48
CA TYR A 477 -17.41 -0.42 -15.73
C TYR A 477 -17.18 -0.29 -14.21
N CYS A 478 -15.94 -0.40 -13.75
CA CYS A 478 -15.58 -0.29 -12.33
C CYS A 478 -15.97 1.07 -11.73
N ARG A 479 -15.85 2.16 -12.51
CA ARG A 479 -16.28 3.51 -12.09
C ARG A 479 -17.78 3.64 -11.83
N GLY A 480 -18.61 2.71 -12.32
CA GLY A 480 -20.03 2.65 -11.99
C GLY A 480 -20.33 2.30 -10.52
N PHE A 481 -19.35 1.74 -9.80
CA PHE A 481 -19.47 1.26 -8.43
C PHE A 481 -19.09 2.33 -7.41
N ALA A 482 -19.81 2.37 -6.28
CA ALA A 482 -19.68 3.44 -5.29
C ALA A 482 -18.34 3.41 -4.53
N SER A 483 -17.76 2.22 -4.36
CA SER A 483 -16.46 2.05 -3.71
C SER A 483 -15.25 2.33 -4.62
N PHE A 484 -15.41 2.53 -5.93
CA PHE A 484 -14.28 2.61 -6.85
C PHE A 484 -13.31 3.76 -6.51
N GLY A 485 -12.09 3.42 -6.09
CA GLY A 485 -11.04 4.37 -5.75
C GLY A 485 -10.14 4.74 -6.95
N GLY A 486 -9.98 3.81 -7.90
CA GLY A 486 -9.11 3.98 -9.05
C GLY A 486 -8.43 2.68 -9.47
N VAL A 487 -7.21 2.80 -10.02
CA VAL A 487 -6.41 1.66 -10.50
C VAL A 487 -5.21 1.47 -9.59
N MET A 488 -4.92 0.20 -9.23
CA MET A 488 -3.64 -0.19 -8.66
C MET A 488 -2.82 -0.90 -9.74
N ALA A 489 -1.51 -0.64 -9.79
CA ALA A 489 -0.61 -1.18 -10.80
C ALA A 489 0.61 -1.87 -10.18
N TRP A 490 0.91 -3.07 -10.67
CA TRP A 490 2.12 -3.85 -10.34
C TRP A 490 3.06 -3.91 -11.55
N ASP A 491 4.26 -3.33 -11.56
CA ASP A 491 4.85 -2.37 -10.62
C ASP A 491 5.44 -1.15 -11.38
N ALA A 492 6.12 -0.26 -10.64
CA ALA A 492 6.73 0.95 -11.18
C ALA A 492 7.78 0.72 -12.28
N SER A 493 8.57 -0.36 -12.24
CA SER A 493 9.55 -0.62 -13.31
C SER A 493 8.87 -1.17 -14.57
N GLN A 494 7.82 -1.96 -14.40
CA GLN A 494 6.97 -2.43 -15.51
C GLN A 494 6.28 -1.27 -16.22
N VAL A 495 5.69 -0.32 -15.47
CA VAL A 495 5.09 0.90 -16.05
C VAL A 495 6.08 1.67 -16.93
N TYR A 496 7.32 1.85 -16.47
CA TYR A 496 8.29 2.69 -17.17
C TYR A 496 8.93 1.97 -18.37
N ALA A 497 8.90 0.63 -18.41
CA ALA A 497 9.15 -0.15 -19.61
C ALA A 497 7.95 -0.12 -20.59
N ASN A 498 6.72 0.00 -20.10
CA ASN A 498 5.49 0.04 -20.88
C ASN A 498 5.08 1.48 -21.28
N GLY A 499 5.89 2.12 -22.11
CA GLY A 499 5.76 3.53 -22.48
C GLY A 499 4.36 3.91 -23.00
N GLY A 500 3.72 4.88 -22.33
CA GLY A 500 2.39 5.39 -22.65
C GLY A 500 1.24 4.75 -21.86
N TRP A 501 1.46 3.60 -21.20
CA TRP A 501 0.42 2.89 -20.46
C TRP A 501 -0.13 3.73 -19.29
N LEU A 502 0.74 4.29 -18.45
CA LEU A 502 0.36 5.13 -17.30
C LEU A 502 -0.42 6.39 -17.73
N GLN A 503 0.07 7.09 -18.75
CA GLN A 503 -0.59 8.27 -19.30
C GLN A 503 -1.97 7.93 -19.86
N GLY A 504 -2.09 6.77 -20.52
CA GLY A 504 -3.36 6.26 -21.04
C GLY A 504 -4.37 5.91 -19.94
N VAL A 505 -3.95 5.14 -18.93
CA VAL A 505 -4.80 4.82 -17.77
C VAL A 505 -5.23 6.10 -17.03
N ARG A 506 -4.33 7.07 -16.86
CA ARG A 506 -4.66 8.39 -16.29
C ARG A 506 -5.66 9.16 -17.15
N ALA A 507 -5.52 9.13 -18.47
CA ALA A 507 -6.46 9.78 -19.39
C ALA A 507 -7.87 9.20 -19.24
N VAL A 508 -8.01 7.87 -19.29
CA VAL A 508 -9.30 7.17 -19.05
C VAL A 508 -9.87 7.58 -17.68
N LEU A 509 -9.10 7.47 -16.60
CA LEU A 509 -9.55 7.84 -15.25
C LEU A 509 -10.03 9.30 -15.16
N ASN A 510 -9.45 10.23 -15.92
CA ASN A 510 -9.85 11.63 -15.96
C ASN A 510 -11.03 11.94 -16.90
N GLU A 511 -11.21 11.20 -17.99
CA GLU A 511 -12.30 11.39 -18.96
C GLU A 511 -13.67 11.06 -18.35
N GLY A 512 -13.85 9.87 -17.78
CA GLY A 512 -15.10 9.53 -17.09
C GLY A 512 -15.39 10.43 -15.88
N ALA A 513 -14.35 10.92 -15.18
CA ALA A 513 -14.49 11.93 -14.14
C ALA A 513 -15.00 13.30 -14.69
N ALA A 514 -14.67 13.65 -15.93
CA ALA A 514 -15.19 14.85 -16.58
C ALA A 514 -16.67 14.71 -17.00
N GLU A 515 -17.08 13.54 -17.50
CA GLU A 515 -18.48 13.26 -17.82
C GLU A 515 -19.36 13.18 -16.56
N GLY A 516 -18.91 12.51 -15.49
CA GLY A 516 -19.62 12.50 -14.20
C GLY A 516 -19.89 13.92 -13.67
N ARG A 517 -18.90 14.82 -13.75
CA ARG A 517 -19.08 16.24 -13.38
C ARG A 517 -20.08 16.98 -14.28
N LYS A 518 -20.20 16.62 -15.57
CA LYS A 518 -21.22 17.20 -16.47
C LYS A 518 -22.62 16.72 -16.10
N LEU A 519 -22.79 15.44 -15.75
CA LEU A 519 -24.07 14.86 -15.34
C LEU A 519 -24.58 15.48 -14.03
N VAL A 520 -23.75 15.54 -12.99
CA VAL A 520 -24.13 16.17 -11.70
C VAL A 520 -24.52 17.64 -11.88
N ARG A 521 -23.79 18.39 -12.72
CA ARG A 521 -24.13 19.81 -13.05
C ARG A 521 -25.40 19.98 -13.87
N ARG A 522 -25.89 18.94 -14.56
CA ARG A 522 -27.19 18.93 -15.24
C ARG A 522 -28.31 18.59 -14.26
N ALA A 523 -28.11 17.59 -13.40
CA ALA A 523 -29.06 17.20 -12.35
C ALA A 523 -29.34 18.34 -11.35
N TRP A 524 -28.34 19.18 -11.04
CA TRP A 524 -28.50 20.39 -10.21
C TRP A 524 -29.14 21.59 -10.92
N ARG A 525 -29.48 21.49 -12.21
CA ARG A 525 -30.11 22.56 -13.01
C ARG A 525 -31.50 22.19 -13.55
N ALA A 526 -31.95 20.97 -13.26
CA ALA A 526 -33.31 20.49 -13.48
C ALA A 526 -34.09 20.59 -12.16
#